data_AF-A0A3P5XQW4-F1
#
_entry.id   AF-A0A3P5XQW4-F1
#
_cell.length_a   1.000
_cell.length_b   1.000
_cell.length_c   1.000
_cell.angle_alpha   90.00
_cell.angle_beta   90.00
_cell.angle_gamma   90.00
#
_symmetry.space_group_name_H-M   'P 1'
#
loop_
_entity.id
_entity.type
_entity.pdbx_description
1 polymer ?
#
loop_
_entity_poly.entity_id
_entity_poly.type
_entity_poly.pdbx_seq_one_letter_code
_entity_poly.pdbx_strand_id
1 'polypeptide(L)'
;MSNKCVLPLTAVIAIVATGAGACTAPERPWLPTDPNDMREFVDLLQGDYERYWTDVEGYIRCLDAERARVFEEARDVSNEYGRFLDQTRTERERRASQ
;
A
#
# COMPACT_ATOMS: atom_id res chain seq x y z
N MET A 1 -46.82 -9.49 -21.91
CA MET A 1 -45.89 -9.52 -23.07
C MET A 1 -44.84 -8.45 -22.80
N SER A 2 -43.79 -8.77 -22.04
CA SER A 2 -42.54 -9.36 -22.53
C SER A 2 -41.92 -8.53 -23.65
N ASN A 3 -40.90 -7.74 -23.32
CA ASN A 3 -39.59 -7.91 -23.93
C ASN A 3 -38.50 -7.26 -23.08
N LYS A 4 -37.67 -8.13 -22.50
CA LYS A 4 -36.41 -7.79 -21.84
C LYS A 4 -35.38 -7.51 -22.94
N CYS A 5 -34.86 -6.28 -23.03
CA CYS A 5 -33.60 -6.03 -23.74
C CYS A 5 -32.44 -6.44 -22.83
N VAL A 6 -31.98 -7.66 -23.09
CA VAL A 6 -30.62 -8.19 -22.97
C VAL A 6 -29.56 -7.16 -22.53
N LEU A 7 -28.94 -7.47 -21.39
CA LEU A 7 -27.65 -6.94 -20.94
C LEU A 7 -26.54 -7.24 -21.95
N PRO A 8 -25.66 -6.30 -22.30
CA PRO A 8 -24.29 -6.63 -22.61
C PRO A 8 -23.44 -6.45 -21.35
N LEU A 9 -22.96 -7.60 -20.86
CA LEU A 9 -21.54 -7.81 -20.60
C LEU A 9 -20.83 -6.74 -19.75
N THR A 10 -20.89 -6.94 -18.44
CA THR A 10 -19.82 -6.65 -17.47
C THR A 10 -18.74 -5.67 -17.95
N ALA A 11 -18.97 -4.38 -17.74
CA ALA A 11 -17.86 -3.45 -17.55
C ALA A 11 -17.18 -3.85 -16.24
N VAL A 12 -16.21 -4.75 -16.32
CA VAL A 12 -15.21 -4.91 -15.27
C VAL A 12 -14.43 -3.60 -15.29
N ILE A 13 -14.91 -2.62 -14.52
CA ILE A 13 -14.10 -1.48 -14.13
C ILE A 13 -13.01 -2.10 -13.27
N ALA A 14 -11.88 -2.41 -13.89
CA ALA A 14 -10.66 -2.66 -13.15
C ALA A 14 -10.37 -1.37 -12.40
N ILE A 15 -10.69 -1.34 -11.11
CA ILE A 15 -10.10 -0.37 -10.20
C ILE A 15 -8.62 -0.74 -10.19
N VAL A 16 -7.85 -0.16 -11.11
CA VAL A 16 -6.43 0.00 -10.90
C VAL A 16 -6.34 0.96 -9.73
N ALA A 17 -6.20 0.39 -8.54
CA ALA A 17 -5.65 1.14 -7.44
C ALA A 17 -4.28 1.60 -7.93
N THR A 18 -4.17 2.87 -8.31
CA THR A 18 -2.88 3.57 -8.40
C THR A 18 -2.41 3.98 -7.01
N GLY A 19 -2.92 3.30 -5.96
CA GLY A 19 -2.26 3.21 -4.67
C GLY A 19 -1.10 2.25 -4.82
N ALA A 20 0.05 2.62 -4.27
CA ALA A 20 1.29 1.84 -4.29
C ALA A 20 1.00 0.34 -4.23
N GLY A 21 1.56 -0.41 -5.19
CA GLY A 21 1.47 -1.87 -5.18
C GLY A 21 1.82 -2.36 -3.77
N ALA A 22 0.94 -3.17 -3.17
CA ALA A 22 1.11 -3.64 -1.80
C ALA A 22 2.56 -4.11 -1.61
N CYS A 23 3.33 -3.37 -0.79
CA CYS A 23 4.74 -3.65 -0.62
C CYS A 23 4.87 -5.08 -0.12
N THR A 24 5.48 -5.95 -0.93
CA THR A 24 5.55 -7.38 -0.64
C THR A 24 6.90 -7.66 -0.01
N ALA A 25 6.88 -8.19 1.22
CA ALA A 25 8.10 -8.58 1.89
C ALA A 25 8.76 -9.77 1.15
N PRO A 26 10.09 -9.76 0.96
CA PRO A 26 10.77 -10.88 0.33
C PRO A 26 10.71 -12.13 1.21
N GLU A 27 10.65 -13.29 0.57
CA GLU A 27 10.73 -14.58 1.26
C GLU A 27 12.14 -14.79 1.82
N ARG A 28 12.23 -15.34 3.03
CA ARG A 28 13.53 -15.65 3.63
C ARG A 28 14.18 -16.79 2.83
N PRO A 29 15.46 -16.65 2.43
CA PRO A 29 16.17 -17.72 1.77
C PRO A 29 16.34 -18.91 2.72
N TRP A 30 16.26 -20.12 2.17
CA TRP A 30 16.48 -21.34 2.92
C TRP A 30 17.97 -21.57 3.18
N LEU A 31 18.30 -22.18 4.33
CA LEU A 31 19.65 -22.58 4.67
C LEU A 31 19.64 -24.03 5.21
N PRO A 32 20.38 -24.97 4.58
CA PRO A 32 20.46 -26.33 5.06
C PRO A 32 21.20 -26.43 6.41
N THR A 33 20.88 -27.47 7.17
CA THR A 33 21.60 -27.82 8.40
C THR A 33 22.70 -28.86 8.19
N ASP A 34 22.67 -29.62 7.10
CA ASP A 34 23.72 -30.59 6.76
C ASP A 34 24.93 -29.84 6.16
N PRO A 35 26.13 -29.95 6.75
CA PRO A 35 27.34 -29.34 6.20
C PRO A 35 27.72 -29.85 4.80
N ASN A 36 27.32 -31.05 4.39
CA ASN A 36 27.54 -31.55 3.04
C ASN A 36 26.72 -30.73 2.03
N ASP A 37 25.42 -30.57 2.27
CA ASP A 37 24.53 -29.77 1.44
C ASP A 37 25.02 -28.32 1.36
N MET A 38 25.49 -27.75 2.48
CA MET A 38 26.07 -26.41 2.49
C MET A 38 27.29 -26.28 1.56
N ARG A 39 28.17 -27.29 1.52
CA ARG A 39 29.36 -27.28 0.65
C ARG A 39 28.99 -27.53 -0.81
N GLU A 40 28.03 -28.41 -1.06
CA GLU A 40 27.58 -28.75 -2.41
C GLU A 40 26.92 -27.54 -3.09
N PHE A 41 26.15 -26.76 -2.33
CA PHE A 41 25.33 -25.66 -2.88
C PHE A 41 25.80 -24.26 -2.47
N VAL A 42 27.07 -24.09 -2.03
CA VAL A 42 27.55 -22.82 -1.46
C VAL A 42 27.32 -21.61 -2.38
N ASP A 43 27.58 -21.74 -3.68
CA ASP A 43 27.41 -20.65 -4.64
C ASP A 43 25.94 -20.28 -4.86
N LEU A 44 25.06 -21.30 -4.87
CA LEU A 44 23.61 -21.09 -5.00
C LEU A 44 23.05 -20.42 -3.74
N LEU A 45 23.44 -20.90 -2.56
CA LEU A 45 23.03 -20.33 -1.27
C LEU A 45 23.49 -18.88 -1.15
N GLN A 46 24.74 -18.55 -1.54
CA GLN A 46 25.22 -17.17 -1.54
C GLN A 46 24.38 -16.28 -2.47
N GLY A 47 24.11 -16.72 -3.70
CA GLY A 47 23.31 -15.97 -4.65
C GLY A 47 21.87 -15.72 -4.18
N ASP A 48 21.25 -16.68 -3.49
CA ASP A 48 19.91 -16.51 -2.93
C ASP A 48 19.87 -15.48 -1.80
N TYR A 49 20.90 -15.43 -0.96
CA TYR A 49 21.02 -14.41 0.08
C TYR A 49 21.31 -13.01 -0.50
N GLU A 50 22.14 -12.91 -1.54
CA GLU A 50 22.39 -11.63 -2.23
C GLU A 50 21.12 -11.09 -2.89
N ARG A 51 20.35 -11.98 -3.53
CA ARG A 51 19.04 -11.63 -4.11
C ARG A 51 18.07 -11.16 -3.02
N TYR A 52 17.98 -11.88 -1.90
CA TYR A 52 17.16 -11.49 -0.76
C TYR A 52 17.46 -10.06 -0.30
N TRP A 53 18.73 -9.67 -0.20
CA TRP A 53 19.08 -8.31 0.21
C TRP A 53 18.67 -7.24 -0.81
N THR A 54 18.84 -7.54 -2.10
CA THR A 54 18.37 -6.64 -3.17
C THR A 54 16.85 -6.45 -3.11
N ASP A 55 16.11 -7.53 -2.83
CA ASP A 55 14.66 -7.48 -2.69
C ASP A 55 14.23 -6.74 -1.41
N VAL A 56 14.98 -6.88 -0.31
CA VAL A 56 14.77 -6.10 0.92
C VAL A 56 14.90 -4.60 0.63
N GLU A 57 15.91 -4.17 -0.11
CA GLU A 57 16.04 -2.76 -0.49
C GLU A 57 14.84 -2.27 -1.31
N GLY A 58 14.38 -3.08 -2.27
CA GLY A 58 13.17 -2.79 -3.05
C GLY A 58 11.93 -2.64 -2.16
N TYR A 59 11.77 -3.55 -1.20
CA TYR A 59 10.69 -3.53 -0.24
C TYR A 59 10.72 -2.28 0.65
N ILE A 60 11.88 -1.92 1.20
CA ILE A 60 12.01 -0.70 2.03
C ILE A 60 11.72 0.56 1.21
N ARG A 61 12.24 0.66 -0.01
CA ARG A 61 11.93 1.79 -0.90
C ARG A 61 10.43 1.94 -1.15
N CYS A 62 9.73 0.82 -1.34
CA CYS A 62 8.26 0.82 -1.45
C CYS A 62 7.59 1.35 -0.19
N LEU A 63 7.98 0.84 0.99
CA LEU A 63 7.41 1.26 2.27
C LEU A 63 7.64 2.75 2.54
N ASP A 64 8.81 3.28 2.22
CA ASP A 64 9.13 4.69 2.40
C ASP A 64 8.30 5.59 1.48
N ALA A 65 8.07 5.17 0.24
CA ALA A 65 7.18 5.87 -0.68
C ALA A 65 5.73 5.88 -0.17
N GLU A 66 5.25 4.74 0.35
CA GLU A 66 3.90 4.65 0.90
C GLU A 66 3.75 5.49 2.16
N ARG A 67 4.75 5.45 3.04
CA ARG A 67 4.84 6.33 4.20
C ARG A 67 4.72 7.79 3.76
N ALA A 68 5.55 8.25 2.83
CA ALA A 68 5.53 9.64 2.37
C ALA A 68 4.14 10.05 1.83
N ARG A 69 3.53 9.22 0.99
CA ARG A 69 2.18 9.47 0.44
C ARG A 69 1.12 9.60 1.54
N VAL A 70 1.08 8.64 2.46
CA VAL A 70 0.09 8.64 3.56
C VAL A 70 0.30 9.83 4.51
N PHE A 71 1.54 10.24 4.74
CA PHE A 71 1.82 11.42 5.55
C PHE A 71 1.30 12.72 4.90
N GLU A 72 1.40 12.85 3.58
CA GLU A 72 0.83 13.99 2.86
C GLU A 72 -0.70 14.00 2.95
N GLU A 73 -1.33 12.86 2.68
CA GLU A 73 -2.79 12.71 2.79
C GLU A 73 -3.28 13.02 4.22
N ALA A 74 -2.61 12.50 5.25
CA ALA A 74 -2.96 12.76 6.64
C ALA A 74 -2.86 14.25 7.00
N ARG A 75 -1.88 14.98 6.42
CA ARG A 75 -1.75 16.43 6.59
C ARG A 75 -2.93 17.16 5.95
N ASP A 76 -3.30 16.80 4.73
CA ASP A 76 -4.41 17.43 4.02
C ASP A 76 -5.75 17.21 4.74
N VAL A 77 -6.01 15.98 5.17
CA VAL A 77 -7.19 15.63 5.97
C VAL A 77 -7.21 16.40 7.30
N SER A 78 -6.06 16.54 7.96
CA SER A 78 -5.96 17.31 9.21
C SER A 78 -6.31 18.79 9.00
N ASN A 79 -5.82 19.39 7.91
CA ASN A 79 -6.12 20.78 7.56
C ASN A 79 -7.60 20.98 7.22
N GLU A 80 -8.21 20.04 6.51
CA GLU A 80 -9.64 20.05 6.21
C GLU A 80 -10.47 19.99 7.49
N TYR A 81 -10.13 19.07 8.39
CA TYR A 81 -10.81 18.95 9.67
C TYR A 81 -10.69 20.22 10.52
N GLY A 82 -9.53 20.87 10.52
CA GLY A 82 -9.33 22.16 11.18
C GLY A 82 -10.30 23.24 10.68
N ARG A 83 -10.44 23.39 9.35
CA ARG A 83 -11.40 24.35 8.76
C ARG A 83 -12.84 24.03 9.14
N PHE A 84 -13.21 22.75 9.15
CA PHE A 84 -14.54 22.31 9.57
C PHE A 84 -14.84 22.71 11.02
N LEU A 85 -13.87 22.55 11.93
CA LEU A 85 -14.03 22.95 13.32
C LEU A 85 -14.22 24.46 13.47
N ASP A 86 -13.46 25.27 12.71
CA ASP A 86 -13.58 26.73 12.72
C ASP A 86 -14.96 27.17 12.22
N GLN A 87 -15.41 26.65 11.08
CA GLN A 87 -16.74 26.93 10.54
C GLN A 87 -17.85 26.53 11.51
N THR A 88 -17.70 25.35 12.13
CA THR A 88 -18.67 24.85 13.12
C THR A 88 -18.73 25.77 14.34
N ARG A 89 -17.59 26.30 14.80
CA ARG A 89 -17.55 27.28 15.90
C ARG A 89 -18.29 28.55 15.52
N THR A 90 -18.00 29.13 14.36
CA THR A 90 -18.65 30.35 13.89
C THR A 90 -20.17 30.18 13.74
N GLU A 91 -20.64 29.07 13.19
CA GLU A 91 -22.08 28.81 13.07
C GLU A 91 -22.77 28.67 14.43
N ARG A 92 -22.10 28.09 15.43
CA ARG A 92 -22.63 28.02 16.79
C ARG A 92 -22.78 29.40 17.42
N GLU A 93 -21.80 30.28 17.25
CA GLU A 93 -21.84 31.67 17.74
C GLU A 93 -22.96 32.49 17.07
N ARG A 94 -23.11 32.35 15.75
CA ARG A 94 -24.18 33.03 14.99
C ARG A 94 -25.57 32.58 15.44
N ARG A 95 -25.76 31.29 15.73
CA ARG A 95 -27.03 30.74 16.26
C ARG A 95 -27.32 31.21 17.68
N ALA A 96 -26.32 31.42 18.51
CA ALA A 96 -26.50 31.92 19.88
C ALA A 96 -26.86 33.42 19.93
N SER A 97 -26.61 34.16 18.85
CA SER A 97 -26.88 35.60 18.75
C SER A 97 -28.21 35.93 18.04
N GLN A 98 -28.96 34.91 17.62
CA GLN A 98 -30.32 35.01 17.06
C GLN A 98 -31.34 34.57 18.10
#